data_AF-X1MZY0-F1
#
_entry.id   AF-X1MZY0-F1
#
_cell.length_a   1.000
_cell.length_b   1.000
_cell.length_c   1.000
_cell.angle_alpha   90.00
_cell.angle_beta   90.00
_cell.angle_gamma   90.00
#
_symmetry.space_group_name_H-M   'P 1'
#
loop_
_entity.id
_entity.type
_entity.pdbx_description
1 polymer ?
#
loop_
_entity_poly.entity_id
_entity_poly.type
_entity_poly.pdbx_seq_one_letter_code
_entity_poly.pdbx_strand_id
1 'polypeptide(L)' 'RFVKLAEKFTSSVTLTKEEIEVSGKSIMGILTLACEKGSKIILACDGKDEKETMKALKKILEGQD' A
#
# COMPACT_ATOMS: atom_id res chain seq x y z
N ARG A 1 4.27 -9.68 2.44
CA ARG A 1 2.82 -9.97 2.33
C ARG A 1 2.09 -8.86 1.59
N PHE A 2 2.27 -7.60 1.98
CA PHE A 2 1.65 -6.42 1.36
C PHE A 2 1.77 -6.38 -0.17
N VAL A 3 2.99 -6.33 -0.71
CA VAL A 3 3.24 -6.22 -2.16
C VAL A 3 2.55 -7.32 -2.95
N LYS A 4 2.72 -8.58 -2.53
CA LYS A 4 2.07 -9.74 -3.16
C LYS A 4 0.54 -9.68 -3.15
N LEU A 5 -0.07 -9.00 -2.18
CA LEU A 5 -1.51 -8.78 -2.15
C LEU A 5 -1.89 -7.63 -3.09
N ALA A 6 -1.14 -6.53 -3.08
CA ALA A 6 -1.35 -5.37 -3.95
C ALA A 6 -1.26 -5.74 -5.45
N GLU A 7 -0.34 -6.65 -5.81
CA GLU A 7 -0.17 -7.16 -7.18
C GLU A 7 -1.38 -7.95 -7.71
N LYS A 8 -2.27 -8.45 -6.83
CA LYS A 8 -3.48 -9.20 -7.24
C LYS A 8 -4.61 -8.29 -7.72
N PHE A 9 -4.55 -7.00 -7.38
CA PHE A 9 -5.58 -6.03 -7.75
C PHE A 9 -5.22 -5.33 -9.05
N THR A 10 -6.23 -4.89 -9.77
CA THR A 10 -6.10 -4.11 -11.01
C THR A 10 -5.85 -2.63 -10.72
N SER A 11 -6.37 -2.10 -9.62
CA SER A 11 -6.17 -0.70 -9.20
C SER A 11 -4.71 -0.36 -9.03
N SER A 12 -4.34 0.87 -9.37
CA SER A 12 -3.07 1.44 -8.91
C SER A 12 -3.09 1.56 -7.39
N VAL A 13 -1.91 1.38 -6.77
CA VAL A 13 -1.74 1.48 -5.33
C VAL A 13 -0.56 2.39 -5.08
N THR A 14 -0.78 3.43 -4.31
CA THR A 14 0.22 4.44 -4.00
C THR A 14 0.31 4.59 -2.48
N LEU A 15 1.55 4.64 -1.99
CA LEU A 15 1.87 4.89 -0.60
C LEU A 15 2.71 6.14 -0.49
N THR A 16 2.29 7.05 0.37
CA THR A 16 2.99 8.31 0.62
C THR A 16 3.34 8.40 2.10
N LYS A 17 4.63 8.62 2.39
CA LYS A 17 5.13 8.94 3.73
C LYS A 17 5.88 10.26 3.61
N GLU A 18 5.41 11.28 4.31
CA GLU A 18 5.92 12.65 4.19
C GLU A 18 5.84 13.11 2.72
N GLU A 19 6.97 13.36 2.05
CA GLU A 19 7.03 13.76 0.63
C GLU A 19 7.43 12.61 -0.31
N ILE A 20 7.70 11.43 0.24
CA ILE A 20 8.10 10.27 -0.56
C ILE A 20 6.86 9.50 -0.95
N GLU A 21 6.60 9.43 -2.26
CA GLU A 21 5.54 8.66 -2.86
C GLU A 21 6.10 7.46 -3.64
N VAL A 22 5.53 6.28 -3.43
CA VAL A 22 5.95 5.05 -4.10
C VAL A 22 4.75 4.20 -4.52
N SER A 23 4.96 3.34 -5.53
CA SER A 23 4.00 2.31 -5.88
C SER A 23 3.94 1.23 -4.78
N GLY A 24 2.74 0.97 -4.25
CA GLY A 24 2.49 -0.12 -3.30
C GLY A 24 2.62 -1.52 -3.91
N LYS A 25 2.76 -1.62 -5.23
CA LYS A 25 3.03 -2.87 -5.97
C LYS A 25 4.52 -3.12 -6.21
N SER A 26 5.40 -2.16 -5.90
CA SER A 26 6.84 -2.33 -6.07
C SER A 26 7.52 -2.60 -4.73
N ILE A 27 8.16 -3.77 -4.61
CA ILE A 27 8.94 -4.12 -3.43
C ILE A 27 10.09 -3.13 -3.18
N MET A 28 10.74 -2.64 -4.24
CA MET A 28 11.81 -1.66 -4.10
C MET A 28 11.29 -0.35 -3.51
N GLY A 29 10.15 0.15 -4.01
CA GLY A 29 9.53 1.38 -3.49
C GLY A 29 9.16 1.27 -2.01
N ILE A 30 8.59 0.13 -1.60
CA ILE A 30 8.24 -0.13 -0.19
C ILE A 30 9.48 -0.11 0.71
N LEU A 31 10.58 -0.73 0.27
CA LEU A 31 11.84 -0.74 1.03
C LEU A 31 12.43 0.67 1.13
N THR A 32 12.33 1.47 0.07
CA THR A 32 12.77 2.89 0.07
C THR A 32 11.93 3.77 0.97
N LEU A 33 10.62 3.54 1.06
CA LEU A 33 9.71 4.33 1.89
C LEU A 33 10.00 4.20 3.40
N ALA A 34 10.72 3.14 3.82
CA ALA A 34 11.10 2.88 5.21
C ALA A 34 9.91 3.01 6.18
N CYS A 35 8.79 2.36 5.84
CA CYS A 35 7.58 2.33 6.66
C CYS A 35 7.72 1.36 7.82
N GLU A 36 8.26 1.86 8.93
CA GLU A 36 8.29 1.16 10.21
C GLU A 36 6.93 1.21 10.94
N LYS A 37 6.73 0.28 11.87
CA LYS A 37 5.52 0.21 12.70
C LYS A 37 5.34 1.54 13.44
N GLY A 38 4.14 2.11 13.35
CA GLY A 38 3.81 3.42 13.95
C GLY A 38 3.98 4.60 12.98
N SER A 39 4.55 4.38 11.80
CA SER A 39 4.56 5.40 10.74
C SER A 39 3.15 5.77 10.33
N LYS A 40 2.92 7.07 10.10
CA LYS A 40 1.74 7.56 9.41
C LYS A 40 2.01 7.59 7.92
N ILE A 41 1.09 7.02 7.15
CA ILE A 41 1.15 6.99 5.70
C ILE A 41 -0.21 7.33 5.10
N ILE A 42 -0.17 7.80 3.87
CA ILE A 42 -1.34 7.91 3.00
C ILE A 42 -1.32 6.70 2.09
N LEU A 43 -2.42 5.94 2.09
CA LEU A 43 -2.67 4.89 1.12
C LEU A 43 -3.73 5.40 0.14
N ALA A 44 -3.38 5.46 -1.13
CA ALA A 44 -4.31 5.77 -2.22
C ALA A 44 -4.46 4.55 -3.12
N CYS A 45 -5.69 4.27 -3.53
CA CYS A 45 -6.02 3.23 -4.50
C CYS A 45 -6.93 3.86 -5.55
N ASP A 46 -6.63 3.65 -6.82
CA ASP A 46 -7.43 4.17 -7.94
C ASP A 46 -7.58 3.09 -9.00
N GLY A 47 -8.83 2.76 -9.32
CA GLY A 47 -9.21 1.76 -10.31
C GLY A 47 -10.52 1.05 -10.01
N LYS A 48 -10.85 0.07 -10.86
CA LYS A 48 -12.15 -0.61 -10.82
C LYS A 48 -12.41 -1.39 -9.52
N ASP A 49 -11.36 -1.86 -8.87
CA ASP A 49 -11.39 -2.60 -7.61
C ASP A 49 -10.83 -1.78 -6.43
N GLU A 50 -10.82 -0.45 -6.52
CA GLU A 50 -10.17 0.44 -5.52
C GLU A 50 -10.67 0.20 -4.10
N LYS A 51 -11.98 -0.04 -3.94
CA LYS A 51 -12.61 -0.24 -2.62
C LYS A 51 -12.17 -1.57 -1.99
N GLU A 52 -12.10 -2.62 -2.80
CA GLU A 52 -11.64 -3.94 -2.36
C GLU A 52 -10.15 -3.92 -2.05
N THR A 53 -9.37 -3.28 -2.93
CA THR A 53 -7.93 -3.07 -2.78
C THR A 53 -7.64 -2.33 -1.48
N MET A 54 -8.28 -1.19 -1.24
CA MET A 54 -8.13 -0.37 -0.04
C MET A 54 -8.44 -1.19 1.22
N LYS A 55 -9.58 -1.92 1.23
CA LYS A 55 -9.99 -2.73 2.38
C LYS A 55 -8.98 -3.84 2.69
N ALA A 56 -8.48 -4.53 1.66
CA ALA A 56 -7.57 -5.65 1.82
C ALA A 56 -6.17 -5.19 2.26
N LEU A 57 -5.66 -4.11 1.67
CA LEU A 57 -4.34 -3.58 2.01
C LEU A 57 -4.31 -2.90 3.38
N LYS A 58 -5.40 -2.21 3.76
CA LYS A 58 -5.53 -1.60 5.09
C LYS A 58 -5.41 -2.63 6.21
N LYS A 59 -6.01 -3.82 6.07
CA LYS A 59 -5.91 -4.89 7.07
C LYS A 59 -4.47 -5.34 7.32
N ILE A 60 -3.67 -5.48 6.27
CA ILE A 60 -2.24 -5.81 6.40
C ILE A 60 -1.50 -4.72 7.16
N LEU A 61 -1.74 -3.45 6.83
CA LEU A 61 -1.04 -2.32 7.45
C LEU A 61 -1.42 -2.12 8.92
N GLU A 62 -2.67 -2.40 9.28
CA GLU A 62 -3.16 -2.34 10.66
C GLU A 62 -2.84 -3.60 11.48
N GLY A 63 -2.23 -4.63 10.86
CA GLY A 63 -1.88 -5.88 11.54
C GLY A 63 -3.08 -6.75 11.91
N GLN A 64 -4.18 -6.65 11.15
CA GLN A 64 -5.44 -7.40 11.36
C GLN A 64 -5.51 -8.66 10.49
N ASP A 65 -4.36 -9.17 10.04
CA ASP A 65 -4.21 -10.17 8.97
C ASP A 65 -3.29 -11.31 9.40
#